data_AF-A0AAU9JP75-F1
#
_entry.id   AF-A0AAU9JP75-F1
#
_cell.length_a   1.000
_cell.length_b   1.000
_cell.length_c   1.000
_cell.angle_alpha   90.00
_cell.angle_beta   90.00
_cell.angle_gamma   90.00
#
_symmetry.space_group_name_H-M   'P 1'
#
loop_
_entity.id
_entity.type
_entity.pdbx_description
1 polymer ?
#
loop_
_entity_poly.entity_id
_entity_poly.type
_entity_poly.pdbx_seq_one_letter_code
_entity_poly.pdbx_strand_id
1 'polypeptide(L)'
;MAHRRVPLTQLVAAVDNNLPASSIIRDPSGNAYTFYKYKGTLAERASNEWNPATLARKAKYAVTKGDTLAIVMNPNDDITDMIQPNIIPANFFNRNRLRDEDLEPFMEDRRDYLFVHEKFRLVVILTEDGAPHCLQRYIDAGDFQFIDIE
;
A
#
# COMPACT_ATOMS: atom_id res chain seq x y z
N MET A 1 -15.82 -11.31 -5.63
CA MET A 1 -15.17 -10.67 -4.47
C MET A 1 -16.19 -9.78 -3.78
N ALA A 2 -16.19 -9.72 -2.44
CA ALA A 2 -17.06 -8.82 -1.69
C ALA A 2 -16.44 -7.42 -1.64
N HIS A 3 -17.23 -6.38 -1.91
CA HIS A 3 -16.83 -4.98 -1.83
C HIS A 3 -17.41 -4.36 -0.57
N ARG A 4 -16.60 -3.62 0.18
CA ARG A 4 -17.08 -2.85 1.33
C ARG A 4 -17.30 -1.40 0.90
N ARG A 5 -18.51 -0.89 1.09
CA ARG A 5 -18.86 0.51 0.83
C ARG A 5 -18.69 1.36 2.07
N VAL A 6 -18.10 2.55 1.93
CA VAL A 6 -17.84 3.48 3.02
C VAL A 6 -18.30 4.88 2.61
N PRO A 7 -19.24 5.50 3.35
CA PRO A 7 -19.61 6.89 3.10
C PRO A 7 -18.43 7.83 3.37
N LEU A 8 -18.26 8.84 2.53
CA LEU A 8 -17.21 9.84 2.66
C LEU A 8 -17.14 10.48 4.06
N THR A 9 -18.29 10.76 4.68
CA THR A 9 -18.38 11.34 6.03
C THR A 9 -17.78 10.46 7.12
N GLN A 10 -17.60 9.16 6.85
CA GLN A 10 -17.02 8.18 7.77
C GLN A 10 -15.64 7.69 7.32
N LEU A 11 -15.08 8.26 6.25
CA LEU A 11 -13.83 7.80 5.64
C LEU A 11 -12.72 7.67 6.68
N VAL A 12 -12.50 8.72 7.48
CA VAL A 12 -11.47 8.75 8.53
C VAL A 12 -11.66 7.62 9.54
N ALA A 13 -12.86 7.44 10.08
CA ALA A 13 -13.12 6.44 11.11
C ALA A 13 -13.09 5.00 10.58
N ALA A 14 -13.58 4.78 9.35
CA ALA A 14 -13.65 3.47 8.72
C ALA A 14 -12.28 2.99 8.23
N VAL A 15 -11.46 3.91 7.71
CA VAL A 15 -10.10 3.66 7.24
C VAL A 15 -9.14 3.50 8.41
N ASP A 16 -9.13 4.39 9.39
CA ASP A 16 -8.07 4.39 10.42
C ASP A 16 -8.17 3.19 11.39
N ASN A 17 -9.39 2.75 11.74
CA ASN A 17 -9.59 1.72 12.77
C ASN A 17 -9.87 0.32 12.25
N ASN A 18 -10.27 0.15 10.98
CA ASN A 18 -10.77 -1.13 10.47
C ASN A 18 -10.28 -1.44 9.05
N LEU A 19 -9.17 -0.84 8.62
CA LEU A 19 -8.59 -1.20 7.34
C LEU A 19 -8.01 -2.63 7.41
N PRO A 20 -8.39 -3.51 6.47
CA PRO A 20 -7.68 -4.74 6.21
C PRO A 20 -6.20 -4.48 5.97
N ALA A 21 -5.37 -5.48 6.27
CA ALA A 21 -3.92 -5.31 6.21
C ALA A 21 -3.39 -4.92 4.81
N SER A 22 -4.09 -5.35 3.77
CA SER A 22 -3.88 -4.95 2.38
C SER A 22 -5.23 -4.59 1.76
N SER A 23 -5.36 -3.38 1.24
CA SER A 23 -6.63 -2.88 0.67
C SER A 23 -6.42 -2.16 -0.66
N ILE A 24 -7.40 -2.29 -1.56
CA ILE A 24 -7.56 -1.45 -2.73
C ILE A 24 -8.74 -0.52 -2.47
N ILE A 25 -8.50 0.79 -2.50
CA ILE A 25 -9.52 1.81 -2.30
C ILE A 25 -9.85 2.42 -3.66
N ARG A 26 -11.11 2.32 -4.07
CA ARG A 26 -11.65 3.04 -5.24
C ARG A 26 -12.20 4.38 -4.78
N ASP A 27 -11.56 5.45 -5.24
CA ASP A 27 -11.85 6.81 -4.79
C ASP A 27 -11.80 7.79 -5.96
N PRO A 28 -12.83 7.78 -6.84
CA PRO A 28 -12.89 8.70 -7.97
C PRO A 28 -12.97 10.17 -7.54
N SER A 29 -13.30 10.44 -6.27
CA SER A 29 -13.42 11.80 -5.71
C SER A 29 -12.10 12.34 -5.11
N GLY A 30 -11.06 11.51 -4.96
CA GLY A 30 -9.74 11.91 -4.45
C GLY A 30 -9.69 12.24 -2.94
N ASN A 31 -10.68 11.82 -2.16
CA ASN A 31 -10.74 12.05 -0.72
C ASN A 31 -9.74 11.21 0.07
N ALA A 32 -9.59 9.92 -0.26
CA ALA A 32 -8.56 9.03 0.28
C ALA A 32 -7.16 9.53 -0.07
N TYR A 33 -6.94 10.02 -1.28
CA TYR A 33 -5.67 10.67 -1.64
C TYR A 33 -5.34 11.81 -0.66
N THR A 34 -6.29 12.73 -0.49
CA THR A 34 -6.13 13.87 0.43
C THR A 34 -5.89 13.40 1.86
N PHE A 35 -6.63 12.39 2.33
CA PHE A 35 -6.47 11.82 3.66
C PHE A 35 -5.05 11.26 3.88
N TYR A 36 -4.58 10.38 2.99
CA TYR A 36 -3.28 9.74 3.14
C TYR A 36 -2.10 10.67 2.91
N LYS A 37 -2.29 11.77 2.17
CA LYS A 37 -1.31 12.87 2.08
C LYS A 37 -0.99 13.48 3.44
N TYR A 38 -1.94 13.50 4.38
CA TYR A 38 -1.75 14.10 5.71
C TYR A 38 -1.65 13.09 6.85
N LYS A 39 -2.05 11.82 6.66
CA LYS A 39 -2.18 10.83 7.73
C LYS A 39 -1.37 9.55 7.55
N GLY A 40 -0.76 9.31 6.39
CA GLY A 40 0.06 8.12 6.18
C GLY A 40 1.31 8.38 5.35
N THR A 41 2.00 7.29 5.02
CA THR A 41 3.16 7.33 4.14
C THR A 41 2.71 7.18 2.69
N LEU A 42 2.34 8.31 2.09
CA LEU A 42 1.90 8.38 0.69
C LEU A 42 3.08 8.15 -0.27
N ALA A 43 2.96 7.19 -1.17
CA ALA A 43 3.85 6.91 -2.28
C ALA A 43 3.11 7.19 -3.60
N GLU A 44 3.61 8.16 -4.35
CA GLU A 44 3.08 8.54 -5.66
C GLU A 44 4.26 8.69 -6.64
N ARG A 45 4.00 8.45 -7.92
CA ARG A 45 4.97 8.73 -8.99
C ARG A 45 5.24 10.23 -9.10
N ALA A 46 6.49 10.58 -9.37
CA ALA A 46 6.86 11.97 -9.69
C ALA A 46 6.97 12.09 -11.21
N SER A 47 6.22 13.01 -11.83
CA SER A 47 6.33 13.29 -13.28
C SER A 47 6.31 12.03 -14.16
N ASN A 48 5.34 11.13 -13.92
CA ASN A 48 5.13 9.83 -14.59
C ASN A 48 6.10 8.70 -14.25
N GLU A 49 7.10 8.91 -13.40
CA GLU A 49 8.08 7.87 -13.05
C GLU A 49 8.00 7.47 -11.57
N TRP A 50 8.14 6.17 -11.33
CA TRP A 50 8.34 5.63 -9.98
C TRP A 50 9.79 5.77 -9.59
N ASN A 51 10.07 6.43 -8.46
CA ASN A 51 11.41 6.53 -7.92
C ASN A 51 11.68 5.35 -6.95
N PRO A 52 12.55 4.39 -7.30
CA PRO A 52 12.77 3.18 -6.49
C PRO A 52 13.27 3.48 -5.09
N ALA A 53 14.23 4.41 -4.97
CA ALA A 53 14.82 4.76 -3.68
C ALA A 53 13.81 5.44 -2.75
N THR A 54 12.96 6.30 -3.29
CA THR A 54 11.89 6.95 -2.52
C THR A 54 10.85 5.94 -2.06
N LEU A 55 10.47 5.02 -2.94
CA LEU A 55 9.49 3.99 -2.65
C LEU A 55 10.02 3.00 -1.60
N ALA A 56 11.26 2.54 -1.75
CA ALA A 56 11.95 1.67 -0.79
C ALA A 56 12.01 2.31 0.60
N ARG A 57 12.41 3.60 0.68
CA ARG A 57 12.48 4.33 1.96
C ARG A 57 11.11 4.46 2.62
N LYS A 58 10.07 4.75 1.84
CA LYS A 58 8.68 4.86 2.33
C LYS A 58 8.15 3.52 2.80
N ALA A 59 8.39 2.45 2.04
CA ALA A 59 8.02 1.08 2.39
C ALA A 59 8.69 0.64 3.70
N LYS A 60 10.02 0.81 3.83
CA LYS A 60 10.79 0.56 5.05
C LYS A 60 10.23 1.34 6.25
N TYR A 61 9.97 2.62 6.08
CA TYR A 61 9.42 3.45 7.15
C TYR A 61 8.05 2.93 7.61
N ALA A 62 7.12 2.73 6.67
CA ALA A 62 5.76 2.32 7.00
C ALA A 62 5.71 0.97 7.71
N VAL A 63 6.42 -0.03 7.19
CA VAL A 63 6.41 -1.39 7.75
C VAL A 63 7.04 -1.47 9.13
N THR A 64 8.09 -0.68 9.40
CA THR A 64 8.81 -0.71 10.68
C THR A 64 8.18 0.20 11.75
N LYS A 65 7.44 1.23 11.34
CA LYS A 65 6.74 2.15 12.27
C LYS A 65 5.27 1.82 12.49
N GLY A 66 4.72 0.86 11.73
CA GLY A 66 3.31 0.53 11.81
C GLY A 66 2.40 1.57 11.20
N ASP A 67 2.92 2.31 10.22
CA ASP A 67 2.16 3.28 9.45
C ASP A 67 1.53 2.61 8.22
N THR A 68 0.67 3.34 7.50
CA THR A 68 0.10 2.89 6.23
C THR A 68 1.00 3.33 5.08
N LEU A 69 1.44 2.38 4.26
CA LEU A 69 1.99 2.66 2.94
C LEU A 69 0.82 2.80 1.96
N ALA A 70 0.57 4.01 1.48
CA ALA A 70 -0.50 4.28 0.51
C ALA A 70 0.11 4.54 -0.88
N ILE A 71 -0.09 3.64 -1.83
CA ILE A 71 0.41 3.74 -3.20
C ILE A 71 -0.71 4.26 -4.10
N VAL A 72 -0.51 5.42 -4.71
CA VAL A 72 -1.49 5.99 -5.65
C VAL A 72 -1.24 5.40 -7.03
N MET A 73 -2.26 4.78 -7.62
CA MET A 73 -2.14 4.11 -8.92
C MET A 73 -3.36 4.38 -9.80
N ASN A 74 -3.12 4.49 -11.10
CA ASN A 74 -4.14 4.41 -12.14
C ASN A 74 -4.14 2.98 -12.74
N PRO A 75 -5.20 2.56 -13.47
CA PRO A 75 -5.27 1.23 -14.09
C PRO A 75 -4.10 0.93 -15.05
N ASN A 76 -3.52 1.96 -15.66
CA ASN A 76 -2.41 1.85 -16.59
C ASN A 76 -1.03 1.87 -15.91
N ASP A 77 -0.97 2.04 -14.59
CA ASP A 77 0.29 2.13 -13.87
C ASP A 77 0.90 0.75 -13.68
N ASP A 78 2.21 0.67 -13.89
CA ASP A 78 2.97 -0.55 -13.70
C ASP A 78 4.09 -0.31 -12.69
N ILE A 79 4.03 -1.07 -11.58
CA ILE A 79 5.08 -1.09 -10.56
C ILE A 79 5.81 -2.44 -10.53
N THR A 80 5.67 -3.28 -11.55
CA THR A 80 6.28 -4.62 -11.57
C THR A 80 7.78 -4.56 -11.28
N ASP A 81 8.47 -3.59 -11.88
CA ASP A 81 9.91 -3.36 -11.65
C ASP A 81 10.23 -2.89 -10.22
N MET A 82 9.24 -2.36 -9.49
CA MET A 82 9.37 -1.96 -8.08
C MET A 82 9.06 -3.10 -7.11
N ILE A 83 8.46 -4.19 -7.58
CA ILE A 83 8.18 -5.38 -6.75
C ILE A 83 9.47 -6.21 -6.67
N GLN A 84 10.42 -5.72 -5.88
CA GLN A 84 11.72 -6.33 -5.63
C GLN A 84 12.01 -6.37 -4.12
N PRO A 85 12.83 -7.32 -3.63
CA PRO A 85 13.12 -7.46 -2.21
C PRO A 85 13.63 -6.18 -1.52
N ASN A 86 14.33 -5.31 -2.25
CA ASN A 86 14.91 -4.07 -1.74
C ASN A 86 14.06 -2.80 -2.02
N ILE A 87 12.87 -2.93 -2.61
CA ILE A 87 11.98 -1.80 -2.92
C ILE A 87 10.60 -2.02 -2.29
N ILE A 88 9.81 -2.96 -2.84
CA ILE A 88 8.56 -3.46 -2.25
C ILE A 88 8.59 -4.99 -2.38
N PRO A 89 8.93 -5.73 -1.31
CA PRO A 89 8.84 -7.18 -1.32
C PRO A 89 7.43 -7.64 -1.69
N ALA A 90 7.32 -8.70 -2.47
CA ALA A 90 6.03 -9.25 -2.88
C ALA A 90 5.11 -9.60 -1.69
N ASN A 91 5.69 -9.95 -0.53
CA ASN A 91 4.92 -10.26 0.67
C ASN A 91 4.28 -9.02 1.31
N PHE A 92 4.64 -7.79 0.95
CA PHE A 92 3.95 -6.58 1.44
C PHE A 92 2.48 -6.58 1.02
N PHE A 93 2.17 -7.17 -0.14
CA PHE A 93 0.81 -7.31 -0.64
C PHE A 93 -0.01 -8.33 0.16
N ASN A 94 0.63 -9.21 0.93
CA ASN A 94 -0.04 -10.18 1.80
C ASN A 94 0.54 -10.16 3.22
N ARG A 95 -0.13 -9.46 4.14
CA ARG A 95 0.31 -9.36 5.54
C ARG A 95 0.48 -10.70 6.26
N ASN A 96 -0.30 -11.73 5.88
CA ASN A 96 -0.20 -13.05 6.49
C ASN A 96 1.07 -13.79 6.06
N ARG A 97 1.71 -13.37 4.97
CA ARG A 97 2.99 -13.88 4.47
C ARG A 97 4.18 -12.99 4.80
N LEU A 98 3.96 -11.71 5.07
CA LEU A 98 5.01 -10.77 5.47
C LEU A 98 5.68 -11.19 6.78
N ARG A 99 7.00 -11.26 6.78
CA ARG A 99 7.85 -11.61 7.93
C ARG A 99 9.03 -10.66 8.08
N ASP A 100 9.71 -10.72 9.23
CA ASP A 100 10.86 -9.87 9.52
C ASP A 100 12.03 -10.14 8.55
N GLU A 101 12.17 -11.38 8.06
CA GLU A 101 13.19 -11.75 7.07
C GLU A 101 12.98 -11.05 5.72
N ASP A 102 11.74 -10.67 5.38
CA ASP A 102 11.45 -9.88 4.18
C ASP A 102 12.04 -8.46 4.28
N LEU A 103 12.47 -8.03 5.48
CA LEU A 103 13.07 -6.72 5.71
C LEU A 103 14.61 -6.73 5.66
N GLU A 104 15.25 -7.90 5.59
CA GLU A 104 16.71 -8.03 5.49
C GLU A 104 17.33 -7.15 4.38
N PRO A 105 16.74 -7.07 3.16
CA PRO A 105 17.30 -6.24 2.09
C PRO A 105 17.30 -4.73 2.37
N PHE A 106 16.55 -4.27 3.38
CA PHE A 106 16.49 -2.86 3.79
C PHE A 106 17.50 -2.49 4.90
N MET A 107 18.22 -3.48 5.45
CA MET A 107 19.22 -3.25 6.49
C MET A 107 20.44 -2.55 5.90
N GLU A 108 20.91 -1.49 6.56
CA GLU A 108 22.07 -0.71 6.11
C GLU A 108 23.35 -1.16 6.84
N ASP A 109 23.23 -1.60 8.10
CA ASP A 109 24.28 -2.24 8.89
C ASP A 109 23.79 -3.63 9.37
N ARG A 110 24.70 -4.60 9.54
CA ARG A 110 24.42 -5.91 10.14
C ARG A 110 23.89 -5.82 11.58
N ARG A 111 24.03 -4.66 12.23
CA ARG A 111 23.49 -4.37 13.56
C ARG A 111 22.09 -3.76 13.53
N ASP A 112 21.58 -3.37 12.37
CA ASP A 112 20.20 -2.94 12.25
C ASP A 112 19.28 -4.12 12.60
N TYR A 113 18.20 -3.83 13.32
CA TYR A 113 17.14 -4.80 13.55
C TYR A 113 15.83 -4.18 13.08
N LEU A 114 15.32 -4.70 11.98
CA LEU A 114 14.03 -4.31 11.41
C LEU A 114 13.02 -5.41 11.74
N PHE A 115 11.82 -5.01 12.12
CA PHE A 115 10.72 -5.93 12.39
C PHE A 115 9.46 -5.40 11.73
N VAL A 116 8.57 -6.32 11.36
CA VAL A 116 7.28 -6.02 10.75
C VAL A 116 6.31 -5.61 11.85
N HIS A 117 5.95 -4.35 11.87
CA HIS A 117 5.01 -3.84 12.84
C HIS A 117 3.60 -4.40 12.59
N GLU A 118 2.87 -4.80 13.66
CA GLU A 118 1.52 -5.39 13.56
C GLU A 118 0.49 -4.44 12.92
N LYS A 119 0.66 -3.14 13.17
CA LYS A 119 -0.20 -2.07 12.65
C LYS A 119 0.09 -1.68 11.20
N PHE A 120 1.16 -2.20 10.58
CA PHE A 120 1.44 -1.90 9.18
C PHE A 120 0.25 -2.23 8.29
N ARG A 121 -0.07 -1.32 7.37
CA ARG A 121 -1.10 -1.48 6.35
C ARG A 121 -0.55 -1.11 4.98
N LEU A 122 -0.97 -1.84 3.96
CA LEU A 122 -0.76 -1.48 2.56
C LEU A 122 -2.09 -1.06 1.94
N VAL A 123 -2.07 0.10 1.29
CA VAL A 123 -3.22 0.64 0.56
C VAL A 123 -2.81 0.96 -0.86
N VAL A 124 -3.63 0.55 -1.82
CA VAL A 124 -3.56 1.05 -3.19
C VAL A 124 -4.77 1.94 -3.42
N ILE A 125 -4.53 3.21 -3.73
CA ILE A 125 -5.58 4.19 -4.01
C ILE A 125 -5.74 4.28 -5.52
N LEU A 126 -6.93 3.94 -6.01
CA LEU A 126 -7.30 4.04 -7.41
C LEU A 126 -8.01 5.37 -7.65
N THR A 127 -7.40 6.20 -8.48
CA THR A 127 -7.91 7.52 -8.91
C THR A 127 -8.90 7.40 -10.08
N GLU A 128 -8.91 6.25 -10.75
CA GLU A 128 -9.76 5.92 -11.90
C GLU A 128 -10.32 4.51 -11.72
N ASP A 129 -11.41 4.21 -12.42
CA ASP A 129 -12.01 2.88 -12.40
C ASP A 129 -11.12 1.85 -13.09
N GLY A 130 -10.85 0.75 -12.39
CA GLY A 130 -10.04 -0.37 -12.88
C GLY A 130 -8.86 -0.69 -11.95
N ALA A 131 -8.55 -1.96 -11.79
CA ALA A 131 -7.37 -2.37 -11.02
C ALA A 131 -6.12 -2.34 -11.92
N PRO A 132 -4.94 -1.94 -11.40
CA PRO A 132 -3.69 -2.01 -12.14
C PRO A 132 -3.35 -3.47 -12.49
N HIS A 133 -3.03 -3.75 -13.75
CA HIS A 133 -2.75 -5.11 -14.22
C HIS A 133 -1.60 -5.78 -13.46
N CYS A 134 -0.60 -5.00 -13.05
CA CYS A 134 0.56 -5.47 -12.29
C CYS A 134 0.19 -6.06 -10.91
N LEU A 135 -1.02 -5.76 -10.40
CA LEU A 135 -1.53 -6.29 -9.13
C LEU A 135 -2.51 -7.45 -9.30
N GLN A 136 -2.88 -7.81 -10.53
CA GLN A 136 -3.94 -8.78 -10.79
C GLN A 136 -3.68 -10.14 -10.12
N ARG A 137 -2.44 -10.62 -10.12
CA ARG A 137 -2.09 -11.90 -9.46
C ARG A 137 -2.39 -11.93 -7.95
N TYR A 138 -2.23 -10.78 -7.27
CA TYR A 138 -2.48 -10.65 -5.83
C TYR A 138 -3.97 -10.49 -5.56
N ILE A 139 -4.64 -9.76 -6.44
CA ILE A 139 -6.10 -9.66 -6.45
C ILE A 139 -6.69 -11.07 -6.58
N ASP A 140 -6.35 -11.83 -7.61
CA ASP A 140 -6.87 -13.17 -7.85
C ASP A 140 -6.58 -14.15 -6.71
N ALA A 141 -5.45 -13.98 -6.01
CA ALA A 141 -5.08 -14.75 -4.83
C ALA A 141 -5.89 -14.39 -3.56
N GLY A 142 -6.67 -13.30 -3.60
CA GLY A 142 -7.44 -12.80 -2.45
C GLY A 142 -6.60 -12.03 -1.44
N ASP A 143 -5.42 -11.55 -1.84
CA ASP A 143 -4.50 -10.82 -0.95
C ASP A 143 -5.00 -9.41 -0.63
N PHE A 144 -5.93 -8.88 -1.44
CA PHE A 144 -6.52 -7.57 -1.29
C PHE A 144 -8.02 -7.62 -0.96
N GLN A 145 -8.47 -6.67 -0.15
CA GLN A 145 -9.88 -6.33 0.01
C GLN A 145 -10.22 -5.03 -0.72
N PHE A 146 -11.35 -4.99 -1.41
CA PHE A 146 -11.83 -3.80 -2.12
C PHE A 146 -12.73 -2.95 -1.23
N ILE A 147 -12.43 -1.65 -1.20
CA ILE A 147 -13.18 -0.63 -0.48
C ILE A 147 -13.62 0.42 -1.50
N ASP A 148 -14.93 0.64 -1.61
CA ASP A 148 -15.51 1.67 -2.47
C ASP A 148 -15.95 2.86 -1.61
N ILE A 149 -15.47 4.06 -1.94
CA ILE A 149 -15.87 5.31 -1.26
C ILE A 149 -17.07 5.91 -2.00
N GLU A 150 -18.15 6.14 -1.26
CA GLU A 150 -19.38 6.81 -1.73
C GLU A 150 -19.47 8.28 -1.28
#